data_AF-A0A352CCE1-F1
#
_entry.id   AF-A0A352CCE1-F1
#
_cell.length_a   1.000
_cell.length_b   1.000
_cell.length_c   1.000
_cell.angle_alpha   90.00
_cell.angle_beta   90.00
_cell.angle_gamma   90.00
#
_symmetry.space_group_name_H-M   'P 1'
#
loop_
_entity.id
_entity.type
_entity.pdbx_description
1 polymer ?
#
loop_
_entity_poly.entity_id
_entity_poly.type
_entity_poly.pdbx_seq_one_letter_code
_entity_poly.pdbx_strand_id
1 'polypeptide(L)'
;QALRAHKLFQRDKDYIVKDHEVILIDEFTGRMMPGRRLSEGLHQAIEAKEDVYIQPENQTLASITFQNYFRLYSKLAGMTGTASTEAAEFQDIYKLDVVEIPTNKDVRRRDDDDEV
;
A
#
# COMPACT_ATOMS: atom_id res chain seq x y z
N GLN A 1 -9.97 5.21 -24.12
CA GLN A 1 -9.52 6.26 -23.19
C GLN A 1 -9.42 7.63 -23.86
N ALA A 2 -8.79 7.76 -25.04
CA ALA A 2 -8.65 9.04 -25.74
C ALA A 2 -9.95 9.87 -25.86
N LEU A 3 -11.07 9.27 -26.29
CA LEU A 3 -12.35 9.99 -26.38
C LEU A 3 -12.82 10.54 -25.01
N ARG A 4 -12.62 9.77 -23.93
CA ARG A 4 -12.96 10.21 -22.57
C ARG A 4 -12.05 11.36 -22.14
N ALA A 5 -10.74 11.26 -22.35
CA ALA A 5 -9.79 12.34 -22.07
C ALA A 5 -10.11 13.63 -22.85
N HIS A 6 -10.57 13.51 -24.10
CA HIS A 6 -10.95 14.66 -24.93
C HIS A 6 -12.31 15.28 -24.58
N LYS A 7 -13.30 14.47 -24.17
CA LYS A 7 -14.69 14.96 -24.01
C LYS A 7 -15.12 15.17 -22.56
N LEU A 8 -14.55 14.42 -21.63
CA LEU A 8 -14.96 14.45 -20.22
C LEU A 8 -13.99 15.22 -19.32
N PHE A 9 -12.75 15.45 -19.77
CA PHE A 9 -11.74 16.16 -19.00
C PHE A 9 -11.32 17.44 -19.72
N GLN A 10 -11.38 18.56 -19.01
CA GLN A 10 -11.08 19.89 -19.47
C GLN A 10 -9.86 20.45 -18.74
N ARG A 11 -8.92 20.98 -19.53
CA ARG A 11 -7.80 21.75 -19.03
C ARG A 11 -8.29 23.00 -18.30
N ASP A 12 -7.59 23.38 -17.24
CA ASP A 12 -7.88 24.52 -16.36
C ASP A 12 -9.18 24.38 -15.54
N LYS A 13 -9.78 23.19 -15.54
CA LYS A 13 -10.93 22.84 -14.70
C LYS A 13 -10.74 21.53 -13.95
N ASP A 14 -10.45 20.45 -14.67
CA ASP A 14 -10.27 19.11 -14.09
C ASP A 14 -8.79 18.78 -13.85
N TYR A 15 -7.91 19.42 -14.62
CA TYR A 15 -6.46 19.32 -14.50
C TYR A 15 -5.78 20.58 -15.05
N ILE A 16 -4.53 20.82 -14.67
CA ILE A 16 -3.63 21.79 -15.29
C ILE A 16 -2.42 21.08 -15.90
N VAL A 17 -1.76 21.75 -16.84
CA VAL A 17 -0.43 21.33 -17.32
C VAL A 17 0.59 22.32 -16.76
N LYS A 18 1.51 21.84 -15.93
CA LYS A 18 2.55 22.66 -15.31
C LYS A 18 3.87 21.89 -15.34
N ASP A 19 4.96 22.57 -15.67
CA ASP A 19 6.31 21.99 -15.74
C ASP A 19 6.37 20.72 -16.63
N HIS A 20 5.60 20.71 -17.71
CA HIS A 20 5.39 19.53 -18.58
C HIS A 20 4.87 18.30 -17.84
N GLU A 21 4.00 18.49 -16.85
CA GLU A 21 3.27 17.42 -16.16
C GLU A 21 1.78 17.77 -16.05
N VAL A 22 0.93 16.74 -16.11
CA VAL A 22 -0.51 16.85 -15.90
C VAL A 22 -0.79 16.74 -14.40
N ILE A 23 -1.36 17.77 -13.80
CA ILE A 23 -1.71 17.81 -12.38
C ILE A 23 -3.23 17.92 -12.24
N LEU A 24 -3.84 16.97 -11.54
CA LEU A 24 -5.29 16.97 -11.30
C LEU A 24 -5.70 18.07 -10.33
N ILE A 25 -6.88 18.63 -10.55
CA ILE A 25 -7.52 19.60 -9.64
C ILE A 25 -8.59 18.87 -8.85
N ASP A 26 -8.65 19.09 -7.55
CA ASP A 26 -9.73 18.60 -6.71
C ASP A 26 -11.01 19.39 -7.01
N GLU A 27 -12.07 18.71 -7.44
CA GLU A 27 -13.36 19.32 -7.78
C GLU A 27 -14.01 20.05 -6.58
N PHE A 28 -13.74 19.62 -5.35
CA PHE A 28 -14.35 20.21 -4.16
C PHE A 28 -13.60 21.43 -3.64
N THR A 29 -12.26 21.40 -3.71
CA THR A 29 -11.41 22.43 -3.08
C THR A 29 -10.70 23.34 -4.07
N GLY A 30 -10.67 22.97 -5.36
CA GLY A 30 -9.90 23.65 -6.40
C GLY A 30 -8.39 23.54 -6.23
N ARG A 31 -7.91 22.71 -5.28
CA ARG A 31 -6.49 22.54 -5.02
C ARG A 31 -5.85 21.57 -6.00
N MET A 32 -4.59 21.82 -6.32
CA MET A 32 -3.76 20.90 -7.08
C MET A 32 -3.47 19.64 -6.25
N MET A 33 -3.57 18.47 -6.88
CA MET A 33 -3.27 17.16 -6.29
C MET A 33 -2.01 16.55 -6.92
N PRO A 34 -0.80 17.04 -6.57
CA PRO A 34 0.44 16.49 -7.11
C PRO A 34 0.59 15.01 -6.75
N GLY A 35 1.10 14.21 -7.69
CA GLY A 35 1.32 12.77 -7.53
C GLY A 35 0.06 11.90 -7.70
N ARG A 36 -1.14 12.47 -7.73
CA ARG A 36 -2.37 11.72 -7.99
C ARG A 36 -2.54 11.48 -9.49
N ARG A 37 -2.66 10.22 -9.90
CA ARG A 37 -2.91 9.81 -11.29
C ARG A 37 -4.30 9.20 -11.44
N LEU A 38 -4.84 9.25 -12.66
CA LEU A 38 -6.10 8.58 -13.04
C LEU A 38 -5.80 7.15 -13.47
N SER A 39 -6.63 6.21 -13.02
CA SER A 39 -6.49 4.78 -13.30
C SER A 39 -6.83 4.43 -14.76
N GLU A 40 -6.64 3.15 -15.11
CA GLU A 40 -7.03 2.58 -16.40
C GLU A 40 -6.45 3.32 -17.61
N GLY A 41 -5.19 3.76 -17.56
CA GLY A 41 -4.54 4.42 -18.70
C GLY A 41 -5.11 5.82 -19.04
N LEU A 42 -6.05 6.33 -18.24
CA LEU A 42 -6.72 7.59 -18.54
C LEU A 42 -5.80 8.79 -18.33
N HIS A 43 -4.88 8.71 -17.37
CA HIS A 43 -3.89 9.76 -17.14
C HIS A 43 -2.94 9.90 -18.33
N GLN A 44 -2.45 8.77 -18.85
CA GLN A 44 -1.60 8.72 -20.04
C GLN A 44 -2.34 9.24 -21.28
N ALA A 45 -3.66 9.02 -21.37
CA ALA A 45 -4.46 9.58 -22.44
C ALA A 45 -4.62 11.11 -22.34
N ILE A 46 -4.59 11.69 -21.13
CA ILE A 46 -4.56 13.14 -20.94
C ILE A 46 -3.16 13.69 -21.22
N GLU A 47 -2.10 13.03 -20.75
CA GLU A 47 -0.71 13.37 -21.08
C GLU A 47 -0.51 13.39 -22.61
N ALA A 48 -0.99 12.38 -23.33
CA ALA A 48 -0.93 12.31 -24.79
C ALA A 48 -1.78 13.39 -25.48
N LYS A 49 -2.96 13.73 -24.92
CA LYS A 49 -3.84 14.79 -25.45
C LYS A 49 -3.17 16.16 -25.35
N GLU A 50 -2.40 16.42 -24.30
CA GLU A 50 -1.74 17.70 -24.03
C GLU A 50 -0.31 17.76 -24.56
N ASP A 51 0.12 16.76 -25.34
CA ASP A 51 1.48 16.64 -25.90
C ASP A 51 2.57 16.68 -24.82
N VAL A 52 2.28 16.04 -23.68
CA VAL A 52 3.15 15.91 -22.51
C VAL A 52 3.85 14.54 -22.53
N TYR A 53 5.07 14.49 -21.98
CA TYR A 53 5.79 13.23 -21.81
C TYR A 53 4.96 12.24 -20.98
N ILE A 54 4.63 11.10 -21.58
CA ILE A 54 3.83 10.05 -20.94
C ILE A 54 4.71 9.32 -19.93
N GLN A 55 4.37 9.47 -18.65
CA GLN A 55 5.14 8.78 -17.61
C GLN A 55 4.76 7.30 -17.54
N PRO A 56 5.75 6.39 -17.42
CA PRO A 56 5.46 4.98 -17.23
C PRO A 56 4.76 4.76 -15.88
N GLU A 57 3.66 4.02 -15.88
CA GLU A 57 2.96 3.66 -14.66
C GLU A 57 3.34 2.23 -14.26
N ASN A 58 3.83 2.06 -13.03
CA ASN A 58 3.98 0.75 -12.45
C ASN A 58 2.59 0.25 -12.04
N GLN A 59 2.11 -0.79 -12.73
CA GLN A 59 0.82 -1.39 -12.43
C GLN A 59 0.99 -2.53 -11.42
N THR A 60 0.30 -2.46 -10.28
CA THR A 60 0.14 -3.61 -9.39
C THR A 60 -0.81 -4.61 -10.04
N LEU A 61 -0.28 -5.70 -10.58
CA LEU A 61 -1.08 -6.75 -11.25
C LEU A 61 -1.81 -7.67 -10.26
N ALA A 62 -1.18 -7.92 -9.10
CA ALA A 62 -1.73 -8.73 -8.05
C ALA A 62 -1.25 -8.20 -6.70
N SER A 63 -2.11 -8.30 -5.69
CA SER A 63 -1.79 -7.93 -4.32
C SER A 63 -2.53 -8.84 -3.36
N ILE A 64 -1.84 -9.28 -2.32
CA ILE A 64 -2.45 -9.95 -1.17
C ILE A 64 -1.68 -9.53 0.08
N THR A 65 -2.40 -9.33 1.18
CA THR A 65 -1.75 -9.08 2.48
C THR A 65 -1.24 -10.39 3.07
N PHE A 66 -0.21 -10.35 3.90
CA PHE A 66 0.28 -11.57 4.57
C PHE A 66 -0.82 -12.25 5.40
N GLN A 67 -1.68 -11.46 6.05
CA GLN A 67 -2.83 -11.96 6.81
C GLN A 67 -3.72 -12.84 5.93
N ASN A 68 -4.11 -12.35 4.76
CA ASN A 68 -4.99 -13.09 3.85
C ASN A 68 -4.26 -14.25 3.19
N TYR A 69 -2.98 -14.07 2.84
CA TYR A 69 -2.18 -15.11 2.19
C TYR A 69 -2.00 -16.34 3.10
N PHE A 70 -1.63 -16.15 4.37
CA PHE A 70 -1.42 -17.28 5.29
C PHE A 70 -2.73 -17.98 5.68
N ARG A 71 -3.86 -17.28 5.64
CA ARG A 71 -5.19 -17.89 5.87
C ARG A 71 -5.63 -18.85 4.75
N LEU A 72 -4.96 -18.88 3.61
CA LEU A 72 -5.24 -19.83 2.53
C LEU A 72 -4.70 -21.24 2.83
N TYR A 73 -3.76 -21.38 3.76
CA TYR A 73 -3.20 -22.68 4.11
C TYR A 73 -4.20 -23.49 4.94
N SER A 74 -4.39 -24.76 4.58
CA SER A 74 -5.27 -25.68 5.33
C SER A 74 -4.77 -25.94 6.75
N LYS A 75 -3.47 -25.78 6.98
CA LYS A 75 -2.82 -25.84 8.29
C LYS A 75 -1.71 -24.81 8.34
N LEU A 76 -1.73 -23.99 9.40
CA LEU A 76 -0.71 -22.97 9.67
C LEU A 76 -0.10 -23.23 11.04
N ALA A 77 1.21 -23.00 11.17
CA ALA A 77 1.95 -23.08 12.42
C ALA A 77 3.17 -22.14 12.33
N GLY A 78 3.69 -21.72 13.47
CA GLY A 78 4.85 -20.82 13.55
C GLY A 78 5.70 -21.11 14.78
N MET A 79 6.93 -20.59 14.78
CA MET A 79 7.84 -20.67 15.91
C MET A 79 8.60 -19.35 16.06
N THR A 80 8.69 -18.84 17.28
CA THR A 80 9.50 -17.68 17.65
C THR A 80 9.69 -17.66 19.17
N GLY A 81 10.71 -16.95 19.66
CA GLY A 81 10.97 -16.78 21.08
C GLY A 81 10.14 -15.69 21.77
N THR A 82 9.37 -14.91 21.02
CA THR A 82 8.71 -13.68 21.52
C THR A 82 7.24 -13.57 21.10
N ALA A 83 6.53 -14.70 20.93
CA ALA A 83 5.13 -14.69 20.49
C ALA A 83 4.12 -14.37 21.60
N SER A 84 4.50 -14.53 22.87
CA SER A 84 3.55 -14.48 24.00
C SER A 84 2.84 -13.14 24.14
N THR A 85 3.51 -12.03 23.82
CA THR A 85 2.90 -10.69 23.87
C THR A 85 1.82 -10.50 22.81
N GLU A 86 1.97 -11.13 21.65
CA GLU A 86 1.06 -10.99 20.50
C GLU A 86 0.05 -12.14 20.39
N ALA A 87 -0.11 -12.95 21.45
CA ALA A 87 -0.96 -14.15 21.40
C ALA A 87 -2.42 -13.85 21.02
N ALA A 88 -2.96 -12.70 21.46
CA ALA A 88 -4.30 -12.27 21.09
C ALA A 88 -4.42 -11.99 19.58
N GLU A 89 -3.43 -11.30 18.99
CA GLU A 89 -3.43 -10.99 17.56
C GLU A 89 -3.29 -12.26 16.70
N PHE A 90 -2.42 -13.19 17.10
CA PHE A 90 -2.27 -14.48 16.43
C PHE A 90 -3.58 -15.28 16.42
N GLN A 91 -4.31 -15.27 17.54
CA GLN A 91 -5.58 -15.97 17.63
C GLN A 91 -6.69 -15.29 16.83
N ASP A 92 -6.74 -13.96 16.85
CA ASP A 92 -7.78 -13.19 16.17
C ASP A 92 -7.64 -13.28 14.65
N ILE A 93 -6.42 -13.10 14.14
CA ILE A 93 -6.15 -13.04 12.70
C ILE A 93 -5.97 -14.43 12.09
N TYR A 94 -5.20 -15.30 12.76
CA TYR A 94 -4.75 -16.58 12.20
C TYR A 94 -5.34 -17.83 12.87
N LYS A 95 -6.09 -17.68 13.97
CA LYS A 95 -6.59 -18.80 14.78
C LYS A 95 -5.45 -19.70 15.27
N LEU A 96 -4.34 -19.07 15.66
CA LEU A 96 -3.17 -19.73 16.20
C LEU A 96 -3.05 -19.45 17.70
N ASP A 97 -3.03 -20.51 18.49
CA ASP A 97 -2.66 -20.45 19.90
C ASP A 97 -1.14 -20.35 20.05
N VAL A 98 -0.68 -19.57 21.03
CA VAL A 98 0.74 -19.45 21.39
C VAL A 98 1.02 -20.33 22.61
N VAL A 99 2.06 -21.16 22.52
CA VAL A 99 2.50 -22.03 23.61
C VAL A 99 3.96 -21.74 23.93
N GLU A 100 4.24 -21.41 25.19
CA GLU A 100 5.60 -21.23 25.68
C GLU A 100 6.25 -22.59 25.96
N ILE A 101 7.36 -22.85 25.28
CA ILE A 101 8.16 -24.06 25.47
C ILE A 101 9.30 -23.74 26.43
N PRO A 102 9.52 -24.53 27.50
CA PRO A 102 10.58 -24.26 28.46
C PRO A 102 11.95 -24.34 27.79
N THR A 103 12.88 -23.49 28.25
CA THR A 103 14.26 -23.52 27.76
C THR A 103 14.96 -24.80 28.21
N ASN A 104 15.87 -25.31 27.37
CA ASN A 104 16.67 -26.49 27.71
C ASN A 104 17.61 -26.26 28.91
N LYS A 105 17.98 -25.00 29.18
CA LYS A 105 18.83 -24.58 30.29
C LYS A 105 18.33 -23.25 30.85
N ASP A 106 18.68 -22.97 32.11
CA ASP A 106 18.36 -21.70 32.75
C ASP A 106 19.00 -20.52 32.00
N VAL A 107 18.23 -19.45 31.83
CA VAL A 107 18.69 -18.21 31.21
C VAL A 107 19.61 -17.49 32.19
N ARG A 108 20.84 -17.18 31.76
CA ARG A 108 21.86 -16.48 32.57
C ARG A 108 22.20 -15.08 32.03
N ARG A 109 21.45 -14.61 31.04
CA ARG A 109 21.62 -13.28 30.46
C ARG A 109 21.23 -12.23 31.51
N ARG A 110 22.00 -11.14 31.58
CA ARG A 110 21.66 -9.96 32.36
C ARG A 110 21.04 -8.95 31.41
N ASP A 111 19.80 -8.58 31.67
CA ASP A 111 19.07 -7.57 30.91
C ASP A 111 19.10 -6.30 31.77
N ASP A 112 19.89 -5.32 31.33
CA ASP A 112 20.03 -4.02 31.99
C ASP A 112 18.92 -3.06 31.50
N ASP A 113 18.59 -2.04 32.28
CA ASP A 113 17.58 -1.04 31.92
C ASP A 113 18.06 -0.10 30.81
N ASP A 114 17.11 0.48 30.05
CA ASP A 114 17.41 1.47 29.03
C ASP A 114 17.97 2.77 29.65
N GLU A 115 19.02 3.33 29.05
CA GLU A 115 19.57 4.65 29.41
C GLU A 115 18.80 5.76 28.67
N VAL A 116 18.45 6.83 29.38
CA VAL A 116 17.64 7.97 28.88
C VAL A 116 18.50 9.16 28.46
#